data_AF-A0A939JWB0-F1
#
_entry.id   AF-A0A939JWB0-F1
#
_cell.length_a   1.000
_cell.length_b   1.000
_cell.length_c   1.000
_cell.angle_alpha   90.00
_cell.angle_beta   90.00
_cell.angle_gamma   90.00
#
_symmetry.space_group_name_H-M   'P 1'
#
loop_
_entity.id
_entity.type
_entity.pdbx_description
1 polymer ?
#
loop_
_entity_poly.entity_id
_entity_poly.type
_entity_poly.pdbx_seq_one_letter_code
_entity_poly.pdbx_strand_id
1 'polypeptide(L)'
;MINHSNENVLMDDANSPDLNRKLMGIVSADFVKVADSLKEASYQIRKRGFSDYPVFVASNTDVAVGQLLFSKGNMDNALTYKATYVDEFIERQLIAPESVELWRENYKNADEYCCLFVVLAEFTGFVYIPYPED
;
A
#
# COMPACT_ATOMS: atom_id res chain seq x y z
N MET A 1 -12.59 -40.95 30.53
CA MET A 1 -11.75 -41.35 29.38
C MET A 1 -11.59 -40.14 28.49
N ILE A 2 -10.34 -39.80 28.23
CA ILE A 2 -9.88 -38.70 27.39
C ILE A 2 -10.04 -39.13 25.93
N ASN A 3 -10.50 -38.24 25.02
CA ASN A 3 -9.77 -37.82 23.81
C ASN A 3 -10.67 -37.27 22.69
N HIS A 4 -10.19 -36.14 22.14
CA HIS A 4 -10.38 -35.60 20.78
C HIS A 4 -11.76 -35.03 20.41
N SER A 5 -11.92 -33.82 19.90
CA SER A 5 -10.97 -32.92 19.24
C SER A 5 -11.31 -31.47 19.58
N ASN A 6 -10.32 -30.77 20.15
CA ASN A 6 -10.25 -29.32 20.05
C ASN A 6 -9.47 -29.06 18.75
N GLU A 7 -10.17 -28.99 17.62
CA GLU A 7 -9.56 -28.57 16.36
C GLU A 7 -9.81 -27.07 16.17
N ASN A 8 -8.68 -26.38 16.17
CA ASN A 8 -8.48 -24.97 16.02
C ASN A 8 -8.91 -24.53 14.60
N VAL A 9 -10.16 -24.09 14.41
CA VAL A 9 -10.70 -23.59 13.14
C VAL A 9 -10.92 -22.07 13.20
N LEU A 10 -9.89 -21.30 13.57
CA LEU A 10 -10.03 -19.83 13.64
C LEU A 10 -8.83 -19.03 13.10
N MET A 11 -7.96 -19.62 12.28
CA MET A 11 -6.76 -18.91 11.78
C MET A 11 -6.39 -19.15 10.30
N ASP A 12 -7.31 -19.67 9.47
CA ASP A 12 -7.04 -19.94 8.03
C ASP A 12 -7.74 -18.94 7.07
N ASP A 13 -8.72 -18.17 7.54
CA ASP A 13 -9.49 -17.25 6.68
C ASP A 13 -8.73 -15.98 6.29
N ALA A 14 -7.77 -15.53 7.10
CA ALA A 14 -7.03 -14.27 6.92
C ALA A 14 -6.14 -14.24 5.66
N ASN A 15 -5.73 -15.42 5.16
CA ASN A 15 -4.88 -15.57 3.97
C ASN A 15 -5.55 -16.33 2.83
N SER A 16 -6.89 -16.42 2.86
CA SER A 16 -7.62 -17.03 1.76
C SER A 16 -7.42 -16.23 0.45
N PRO A 17 -7.08 -16.89 -0.68
CA PRO A 17 -6.83 -16.21 -1.94
C PRO A 17 -8.03 -15.40 -2.46
N ASP A 18 -9.24 -15.78 -2.07
CA ASP A 18 -10.47 -15.05 -2.39
C ASP A 18 -10.56 -13.71 -1.65
N LEU A 19 -10.22 -13.68 -0.36
CA LEU A 19 -10.19 -12.47 0.46
C LEU A 19 -9.18 -11.47 -0.12
N ASN A 20 -7.96 -11.94 -0.44
CA ASN A 20 -6.94 -11.09 -1.03
C ASN A 20 -7.38 -10.51 -2.39
N ARG A 21 -8.01 -11.33 -3.24
CA ARG A 21 -8.58 -10.86 -4.52
C ARG A 21 -9.62 -9.76 -4.31
N LYS A 22 -10.53 -9.93 -3.35
CA LYS A 22 -11.57 -8.95 -3.04
C LYS A 22 -10.97 -7.63 -2.55
N LEU A 23 -9.99 -7.69 -1.64
CA LEU A 23 -9.28 -6.51 -1.14
C LEU A 23 -8.56 -5.76 -2.26
N MET A 24 -7.87 -6.49 -3.16
CA MET A 24 -7.23 -5.89 -4.32
C MET A 24 -8.23 -5.25 -5.29
N GLY A 25 -9.42 -5.82 -5.45
CA GLY A 25 -10.50 -5.21 -6.22
C GLY A 25 -10.95 -3.86 -5.64
N ILE A 26 -11.07 -3.77 -4.31
CA ILE A 26 -11.41 -2.52 -3.61
C ILE A 26 -10.32 -1.48 -3.80
N VAL A 27 -9.05 -1.85 -3.56
CA VAL A 27 -7.91 -0.92 -3.71
C VAL A 27 -7.81 -0.40 -5.13
N SER A 28 -7.93 -1.26 -6.14
CA SER A 28 -7.80 -0.87 -7.54
C SER A 28 -8.93 0.06 -7.99
N ALA A 29 -10.17 -0.23 -7.59
CA ALA A 29 -11.32 0.62 -7.91
C ALA A 29 -11.23 1.99 -7.23
N ASP A 30 -10.69 2.06 -6.00
CA ASP A 30 -10.51 3.31 -5.29
C ASP A 30 -9.32 4.12 -5.84
N PHE A 31 -8.23 3.43 -6.18
CA PHE A 31 -7.02 4.03 -6.74
C PHE A 31 -7.30 4.83 -8.00
N VAL A 32 -8.15 4.33 -8.91
CA VAL A 32 -8.47 5.04 -10.17
C VAL A 32 -9.00 6.45 -9.93
N LYS A 33 -9.65 6.70 -8.78
CA LYS A 33 -10.24 8.01 -8.43
C LYS A 33 -9.18 9.04 -8.03
N VAL A 34 -8.00 8.59 -7.59
CA VAL A 34 -6.92 9.45 -7.10
C VAL A 34 -5.63 9.32 -7.92
N ALA A 35 -5.60 8.42 -8.90
CA ALA A 35 -4.39 7.99 -9.58
C ALA A 35 -3.61 9.14 -10.23
N ASP A 36 -4.30 10.06 -10.89
CA ASP A 36 -3.67 11.23 -11.53
C ASP A 36 -2.93 12.12 -10.52
N SER A 37 -3.59 12.45 -9.40
CA SER A 37 -2.96 13.23 -8.34
C SER A 37 -1.81 12.51 -7.65
N LEU A 38 -1.90 11.18 -7.49
CA LEU A 38 -0.78 10.39 -6.96
C LEU A 38 0.39 10.34 -7.95
N LYS A 39 0.13 10.31 -9.27
CA LYS A 39 1.16 10.37 -10.31
C LYS A 39 1.88 11.72 -10.28
N GLU A 40 1.13 12.82 -10.16
CA GLU A 40 1.73 14.15 -10.02
C GLU A 40 2.56 14.27 -8.74
N ALA A 41 2.05 13.79 -7.60
CA ALA A 41 2.79 13.76 -6.34
C ALA A 41 4.09 12.96 -6.45
N SER A 42 4.04 11.78 -7.10
CA SER A 42 5.22 10.93 -7.38
C SER A 42 6.27 11.68 -8.19
N TYR A 43 5.83 12.37 -9.25
CA TYR A 43 6.71 13.21 -10.07
C TYR A 43 7.34 14.35 -9.25
N GLN A 44 6.58 15.03 -8.39
CA GLN A 44 7.09 16.12 -7.57
C GLN A 44 8.10 15.64 -6.51
N ILE A 45 7.86 14.51 -5.86
CA ILE A 45 8.78 13.91 -4.88
C ILE A 45 10.14 13.66 -5.53
N ARG A 46 10.16 13.02 -6.70
CA ARG A 46 11.37 12.70 -7.45
C ARG A 46 12.05 13.97 -7.99
N LYS A 47 11.29 14.85 -8.65
CA LYS A 47 11.83 16.08 -9.25
C LYS A 47 12.48 17.02 -8.25
N ARG A 48 11.95 17.09 -7.02
CA ARG A 48 12.49 17.93 -5.94
C ARG A 48 13.65 17.27 -5.20
N GLY A 49 14.01 16.03 -5.55
CA GLY A 49 15.12 15.30 -4.94
C GLY A 49 14.83 14.80 -3.53
N PHE A 50 13.56 14.61 -3.14
CA PHE A 50 13.22 14.05 -1.83
C PHE A 50 13.51 12.55 -1.78
N SER A 51 13.16 11.81 -2.82
CA SER A 51 13.49 10.39 -2.99
C SER A 51 13.21 9.96 -4.43
N ASP A 52 13.97 9.00 -4.93
CA ASP A 52 13.68 8.32 -6.21
C ASP A 52 12.57 7.26 -6.06
N TYR A 53 12.18 6.94 -4.82
CA TYR A 53 11.27 5.85 -4.47
C TYR A 53 10.03 6.37 -3.72
N PRO A 54 9.15 7.15 -4.38
CA PRO A 54 7.88 7.55 -3.79
C PRO A 54 7.02 6.33 -3.43
N VAL A 55 6.38 6.40 -2.27
CA VAL A 55 5.47 5.37 -1.76
C VAL A 55 4.21 6.07 -1.25
N PHE A 56 3.05 5.48 -1.51
CA PHE A 56 1.78 6.03 -1.01
C PHE A 56 1.08 5.02 -0.11
N VAL A 57 0.64 5.45 1.05
CA VAL A 57 -0.12 4.61 1.97
C VAL A 57 -1.59 4.69 1.59
N ALA A 58 -2.24 3.55 1.37
CA ALA A 58 -3.68 3.45 1.16
C ALA A 58 -4.30 2.66 2.32
N SER A 59 -5.10 3.31 3.16
CA SER A 59 -5.61 2.68 4.39
C SER A 59 -7.07 3.02 4.68
N ASN A 60 -7.77 2.09 5.32
CA ASN A 60 -9.10 2.34 5.92
C ASN A 60 -9.03 2.67 7.42
N THR A 61 -7.84 2.56 8.01
CA THR A 61 -7.52 2.90 9.40
C THR A 61 -6.50 4.02 9.45
N ASP A 62 -6.31 4.64 10.62
CA ASP A 62 -5.23 5.60 10.80
C ASP A 62 -3.88 4.88 10.87
N VAL A 63 -2.94 5.37 10.06
CA VAL A 63 -1.57 4.86 9.97
C VAL A 63 -0.64 6.04 10.21
N ALA A 64 0.25 5.93 11.19
CA ALA A 64 1.16 7.01 11.57
C ALA A 64 2.36 7.17 10.63
N VAL A 65 2.20 6.94 9.32
CA VAL A 65 3.25 7.00 8.29
C VAL A 65 2.78 7.89 7.14
N GLY A 66 3.66 8.74 6.64
CA GLY A 66 3.40 9.67 5.56
C GLY A 66 2.55 10.88 5.92
N GLN A 67 2.48 11.78 4.94
CA GLN A 67 1.69 13.00 4.99
C GLN A 67 0.36 12.81 4.27
N LEU A 68 -0.75 13.21 4.91
CA LEU A 68 -2.08 13.15 4.32
C LEU A 68 -2.14 13.89 2.98
N LEU A 69 -2.58 13.18 1.93
CA LEU A 69 -2.92 13.76 0.63
C LEU A 69 -4.45 13.86 0.46
N PHE A 70 -5.12 12.71 0.64
CA PHE A 70 -6.56 12.61 0.50
C PHE A 70 -7.12 11.86 1.69
N SER A 71 -8.00 12.52 2.44
CA SER A 71 -8.87 11.82 3.37
C SER A 71 -9.92 11.05 2.61
N LYS A 72 -10.46 10.00 3.24
CA LYS A 72 -11.67 9.34 2.78
C LYS A 72 -12.76 10.36 2.41
N GLY A 73 -13.33 10.21 1.22
CA GLY A 73 -14.43 11.02 0.68
C GLY A 73 -14.02 12.32 -0.01
N ASN A 74 -12.73 12.65 -0.12
CA ASN A 74 -12.28 13.87 -0.80
C ASN A 74 -12.45 13.82 -2.34
N MET A 75 -12.28 12.64 -2.93
CA MET A 75 -12.40 12.35 -4.37
C MET A 75 -13.39 11.19 -4.62
N ASP A 76 -14.44 11.08 -3.81
CA ASP A 76 -15.30 9.89 -3.74
C ASP A 76 -14.54 8.59 -3.37
N ASN A 77 -13.31 8.74 -2.87
CA ASN A 77 -12.46 7.65 -2.41
C ASN A 77 -12.92 7.08 -1.06
N ALA A 78 -12.87 5.76 -0.92
CA ALA A 78 -13.19 5.03 0.29
C ALA A 78 -11.97 4.88 1.23
N LEU A 79 -10.76 5.02 0.71
CA LEU A 79 -9.49 4.89 1.44
C LEU A 79 -8.85 6.25 1.70
N THR A 80 -8.13 6.38 2.80
CA THR A 80 -7.24 7.52 3.03
C THR A 80 -5.91 7.27 2.32
N TYR A 81 -5.41 8.28 1.61
CA TYR A 81 -4.13 8.26 0.92
C TYR A 81 -3.14 9.22 1.56
N LYS A 82 -1.95 8.71 1.89
CA LYS A 82 -0.82 9.51 2.41
C LYS A 82 0.39 9.36 1.50
N ALA A 83 1.14 10.45 1.28
CA ALA A 83 2.41 10.45 0.55
C ALA A 83 3.58 10.22 1.51
N THR A 84 4.53 9.42 1.07
CA THR A 84 5.80 9.16 1.74
C THR A 84 6.81 8.63 0.70
N TYR A 85 7.91 8.06 1.17
CA TYR A 85 8.96 7.46 0.36
C TYR A 85 9.70 6.41 1.19
N VAL A 86 10.48 5.56 0.52
CA VAL A 86 11.08 4.37 1.16
C VAL A 86 11.94 4.71 2.38
N ASP A 87 12.65 5.84 2.38
CA ASP A 87 13.52 6.23 3.49
C ASP A 87 12.74 6.34 4.82
N GLU A 88 11.52 6.85 4.81
CA GLU A 88 10.70 6.92 6.04
C GLU A 88 10.37 5.51 6.57
N PHE A 89 10.16 4.52 5.70
CA PHE A 89 9.95 3.13 6.12
C PHE A 89 11.22 2.52 6.73
N ILE A 90 12.39 2.88 6.21
CA ILE A 90 13.70 2.43 6.73
C ILE A 90 13.97 3.08 8.09
N GLU A 91 13.81 4.40 8.19
CA GLU A 91 14.00 5.18 9.42
C GLU A 91 13.09 4.71 10.55
N ARG A 92 11.86 4.31 10.22
CA ARG A 92 10.88 3.77 11.17
C ARG A 92 11.02 2.26 11.40
N GLN A 93 11.99 1.61 10.78
CA GLN A 93 12.23 0.16 10.85
C GLN A 93 11.01 -0.69 10.46
N LEU A 94 10.21 -0.20 9.51
CA LEU A 94 9.06 -0.91 8.92
C LEU A 94 9.48 -1.88 7.82
N ILE A 95 10.66 -1.65 7.23
CA ILE A 95 11.34 -2.59 6.33
C ILE A 95 12.65 -2.97 7.01
N ALA A 96 12.92 -4.26 7.10
CA ALA A 96 14.16 -4.76 7.64
C ALA A 96 15.34 -4.35 6.73
N PRO A 97 16.47 -3.88 7.27
CA PRO A 97 17.55 -3.29 6.49
C PRO A 97 18.09 -4.23 5.40
N GLU A 98 18.11 -5.56 5.65
CA GLU A 98 18.52 -6.54 4.65
C GLU A 98 17.51 -6.73 3.51
N SER A 99 16.25 -6.32 3.71
CA SER A 99 15.20 -6.41 2.69
C SER A 99 15.12 -5.16 1.81
N VAL A 100 15.81 -4.08 2.18
CA VAL A 100 15.77 -2.80 1.45
C VAL A 100 16.34 -2.92 0.06
N GLU A 101 17.48 -3.60 -0.09
CA GLU A 101 18.12 -3.78 -1.40
C GLU A 101 17.21 -4.56 -2.34
N LEU A 102 16.69 -5.70 -1.87
CA LEU A 102 15.73 -6.51 -2.63
C LEU A 102 14.47 -5.71 -2.99
N TRP A 103 13.95 -4.90 -2.07
CA TRP A 103 12.79 -4.04 -2.35
C TRP A 103 13.10 -3.03 -3.46
N ARG A 104 14.29 -2.40 -3.42
CA ARG A 104 14.74 -1.43 -4.44
C ARG A 104 14.92 -2.09 -5.81
N GLU A 105 15.47 -3.30 -5.85
CA GLU A 105 15.62 -4.07 -7.10
C GLU A 105 14.26 -4.44 -7.72
N ASN A 106 13.24 -4.63 -6.89
CA ASN A 106 11.87 -4.93 -7.33
C ASN A 106 10.98 -3.69 -7.47
N TYR A 107 11.53 -2.49 -7.23
CA TYR A 107 10.77 -1.25 -7.35
C TYR A 107 10.47 -0.96 -8.82
N LYS A 108 9.19 -0.79 -9.14
CA LYS A 108 8.76 -0.52 -10.52
C LYS A 108 8.94 0.95 -10.89
N ASN A 109 9.03 1.22 -12.19
CA ASN A 109 9.13 2.57 -12.73
C ASN A 109 7.98 3.46 -12.20
N ALA A 110 8.34 4.50 -11.44
CA ALA A 110 7.39 5.42 -10.80
C ALA A 110 6.65 6.37 -11.77
N ASP A 111 7.04 6.40 -13.05
CA ASP A 111 6.28 7.09 -14.11
C ASP A 111 5.12 6.22 -14.65
N GLU A 112 5.23 4.90 -14.53
CA GLU A 112 4.28 3.93 -15.06
C GLU A 112 3.43 3.27 -13.97
N TYR A 113 4.01 3.05 -12.78
CA TYR A 113 3.39 2.36 -11.66
C TYR A 113 3.39 3.22 -10.40
N CYS A 114 2.29 3.18 -9.67
CA CYS A 114 2.21 3.65 -8.30
C CYS A 114 2.65 2.55 -7.34
N CYS A 115 3.61 2.84 -6.45
CA CYS A 115 3.94 1.98 -5.31
C CYS A 115 3.00 2.30 -4.14
N LEU A 116 2.07 1.40 -3.85
CA LEU A 116 1.13 1.50 -2.73
C LEU A 116 1.56 0.62 -1.58
N PHE A 117 1.62 1.17 -0.38
CA PHE A 117 1.61 0.40 0.86
C PHE A 117 0.16 0.32 1.37
N VAL A 118 -0.50 -0.80 1.13
CA VAL A 118 -1.92 -0.99 1.46
C VAL A 118 -2.02 -1.51 2.89
N VAL A 119 -2.91 -0.91 3.69
CA VAL A 119 -3.27 -1.38 5.04
C VAL A 119 -4.78 -1.51 5.12
N LEU A 120 -5.27 -2.74 4.95
CA LEU A 120 -6.70 -3.06 4.90
C LEU A 120 -7.01 -4.33 5.70
N ALA A 121 -7.69 -4.16 6.83
CA ALA A 121 -8.04 -5.26 7.74
C ALA A 121 -6.78 -6.10 8.06
N GLU A 122 -6.71 -7.34 7.58
CA GLU A 122 -5.58 -8.25 7.80
C GLU A 122 -4.53 -8.19 6.67
N PHE A 123 -4.81 -7.48 5.58
CA PHE A 123 -3.87 -7.29 4.49
C PHE A 123 -2.97 -6.08 4.74
N THR A 124 -1.67 -6.31 4.80
CA THR A 124 -0.66 -5.25 4.79
C THR A 124 0.45 -5.62 3.83
N GLY A 125 0.77 -4.74 2.88
CA GLY A 125 1.83 -5.01 1.93
C GLY A 125 2.00 -3.98 0.83
N PHE A 126 3.13 -4.11 0.12
CA PHE A 126 3.42 -3.32 -1.06
C PHE A 126 2.71 -3.89 -2.29
N VAL A 127 2.03 -3.03 -3.04
CA VAL A 127 1.30 -3.35 -4.26
C VAL A 127 1.69 -2.32 -5.32
N TYR A 128 1.99 -2.78 -6.53
CA TYR A 128 2.25 -1.90 -7.67
C TYR A 128 1.06 -1.89 -8.61
N ILE A 129 0.41 -0.74 -8.75
CA ILE A 129 -0.73 -0.56 -9.66
C ILE A 129 -0.29 0.36 -10.80
N PRO A 130 -0.46 -0.02 -12.07
CA PRO A 130 -0.17 0.87 -13.19
C PRO A 130 -1.08 2.09 -13.13
N TYR A 131 -0.53 3.27 -13.43
CA TYR A 131 -1.37 4.45 -13.62
C TYR A 131 -2.28 4.24 -14.85
N PRO A 132 -3.54 4.68 -14.81
CA PRO A 132 -4.41 4.62 -15.98
C PRO A 132 -3.78 5.41 -17.14
N GLU A 133 -3.91 4.86 -18.35
CA GLU A 133 -3.65 5.59 -19.58
C GLU A 133 -4.78 6.60 -19.80
N ASP A 134 -4.45 7.78 -20.33
CA ASP A 134 -5.42 8.82 -20.71
C ASP A 134 -6.32 8.37 -21.86
#